data_AF-A0A7W0LA81-F1
#
_entry.id   AF-A0A7W0LA81-F1
#
_cell.length_a   1.000
_cell.length_b   1.000
_cell.length_c   1.000
_cell.angle_alpha   90.00
_cell.angle_beta   90.00
_cell.angle_gamma   90.00
#
_symmetry.space_group_name_H-M   'P 1'
#
loop_
_entity.id
_entity.type
_entity.pdbx_description
1 polymer ?
#
loop_
_entity_poly.entity_id
_entity_poly.type
_entity_poly.pdbx_seq_one_letter_code
_entity_poly.pdbx_strand_id
1 'polypeptide(L)'
;IALKTSWPTAPRWVGVPIYLALGWVAVLFFPAILTNLGVTTLALISAGGLLYSLGAIAYATSKPNPWPGVFGYHEVFHAATIVAAACHYIAVYFAMYAN
;
A
#
# COMPACT_ATOMS: atom_id res chain seq x y z
N ILE A 1 -8.58 6.98 -11.79
CA ILE A 1 -9.30 6.67 -13.05
C ILE A 1 -9.07 7.78 -14.09
N ALA A 2 -9.59 8.99 -13.87
CA ALA A 2 -9.45 10.12 -14.82
C ALA A 2 -8.02 10.39 -15.33
N LEU A 3 -7.02 10.46 -14.43
CA LEU A 3 -5.62 10.67 -14.84
C LEU A 3 -5.13 9.62 -15.86
N LYS A 4 -5.45 8.34 -15.63
CA LYS A 4 -4.94 7.24 -16.45
C LYS A 4 -5.67 7.10 -17.78
N THR A 5 -6.95 7.48 -17.82
CA THR A 5 -7.75 7.50 -19.05
C THR A 5 -7.46 8.72 -19.92
N SER A 6 -7.25 9.89 -19.30
CA SER A 6 -6.99 11.14 -20.04
C SER A 6 -5.52 11.33 -20.43
N TRP A 7 -4.58 10.71 -19.70
CA TRP A 7 -3.15 10.75 -20.01
C TRP A 7 -2.47 9.38 -19.78
N PRO A 8 -2.67 8.41 -20.67
CA PRO A 8 -2.15 7.05 -20.50
C PRO A 8 -0.61 6.98 -20.41
N THR A 9 0.07 7.87 -21.13
CA THR A 9 1.54 8.00 -21.21
C THR A 9 2.15 8.83 -20.08
N ALA A 10 1.35 9.29 -19.10
CA ALA A 10 1.84 10.10 -17.99
C ALA A 10 3.02 9.41 -17.29
N PRO A 11 4.08 10.15 -16.92
CA PRO A 11 5.19 9.62 -16.17
C PRO A 11 4.73 8.94 -14.87
N ARG A 12 5.39 7.85 -14.48
CA ARG A 12 5.04 7.08 -13.27
C ARG A 12 5.01 7.94 -12.01
N TRP A 13 5.88 8.95 -11.93
CA TRP A 13 5.97 9.88 -10.79
C TRP A 13 4.73 10.76 -10.61
N VAL A 14 3.84 10.89 -11.60
CA VAL A 14 2.59 11.63 -11.42
C VAL A 14 1.56 10.76 -10.68
N GLY A 15 1.44 9.50 -11.07
CA GLY A 15 0.46 8.59 -10.47
C GLY A 15 0.85 8.10 -9.08
N VAL A 16 2.11 7.71 -8.88
CA VAL A 16 2.57 7.06 -7.64
C VAL A 16 2.31 7.92 -6.39
N PRO A 17 2.65 9.23 -6.34
CA PRO A 17 2.38 10.06 -5.17
C PRO A 17 0.89 10.24 -4.88
N ILE A 18 0.04 10.30 -5.91
CA ILE A 18 -1.42 10.45 -5.74
C ILE A 18 -1.99 9.21 -5.02
N TYR A 19 -1.61 8.02 -5.45
CA TYR A 19 -2.07 6.78 -4.80
C TYR A 19 -1.48 6.60 -3.41
N LEU A 20 -0.22 7.00 -3.18
CA LEU A 20 0.37 7.00 -1.85
C LEU A 20 -0.34 7.98 -0.90
N ALA A 21 -0.58 9.21 -1.34
CA ALA A 21 -1.29 10.21 -0.54
C ALA A 21 -2.69 9.72 -0.13
N LEU A 22 -3.41 9.05 -1.04
CA LEU A 22 -4.70 8.43 -0.74
C LEU A 22 -4.60 7.38 0.37
N GLY A 23 -3.59 6.50 0.33
CA GLY A 23 -3.38 5.49 1.38
C GLY A 23 -3.02 6.10 2.74
N TRP A 24 -2.25 7.19 2.75
CA TRP A 24 -1.82 7.86 3.97
C TRP A 24 -2.94 8.62 4.70
N VAL A 25 -4.11 8.79 4.09
CA VAL A 25 -5.30 9.34 4.78
C VAL A 25 -5.64 8.55 6.06
N ALA A 26 -5.35 7.24 6.09
CA ALA A 26 -5.57 6.40 7.27
C ALA A 26 -4.84 6.92 8.53
N VAL A 27 -3.69 7.59 8.38
CA VAL A 27 -2.90 8.14 9.50
C VAL A 27 -3.70 9.15 10.31
N LEU A 28 -4.56 9.94 9.65
CA LEU A 28 -5.43 10.92 10.30
C LEU A 28 -6.41 10.27 11.29
N PHE A 29 -6.70 8.97 11.11
CA PHE A 29 -7.62 8.20 11.93
C PHE A 29 -6.90 7.27 12.93
N PHE A 30 -5.57 7.30 13.02
CA PHE A 30 -4.82 6.42 13.95
C PHE A 30 -5.29 6.51 15.40
N PRO A 31 -5.57 7.70 15.97
CA PRO A 31 -6.12 7.77 17.33
C PRO A 31 -7.47 7.05 17.44
N ALA A 32 -8.36 7.23 16.46
CA ALA A 32 -9.67 6.59 16.44
C ALA A 32 -9.58 5.07 16.23
N ILE A 33 -8.67 4.61 15.37
CA ILE A 33 -8.40 3.18 15.16
C ILE A 33 -7.87 2.56 16.45
N LEU A 34 -6.92 3.24 17.13
CA LEU A 34 -6.36 2.72 18.38
C LEU A 34 -7.43 2.59 19.47
N THR A 35 -8.25 3.62 19.66
CA THR A 35 -9.23 3.66 20.76
C THR A 35 -10.46 2.81 20.51
N ASN A 36 -10.91 2.68 19.25
CA ASN A 36 -12.15 1.96 18.93
C ASN A 36 -11.92 0.58 18.30
N LEU A 37 -10.79 0.36 17.62
CA LEU A 37 -10.51 -0.86 16.84
C LEU A 37 -9.26 -1.60 17.34
N GLY A 38 -8.66 -1.17 18.44
CA GLY A 38 -7.58 -1.89 19.11
C GLY A 38 -6.20 -1.82 18.43
N VAL A 39 -5.20 -2.28 19.20
CA VAL A 39 -3.78 -2.23 18.82
C VAL A 39 -3.49 -3.14 17.62
N THR A 40 -4.12 -4.32 17.55
CA THR A 40 -3.90 -5.28 16.46
C THR A 40 -4.29 -4.71 15.10
N THR A 41 -5.47 -4.08 15.02
CA THR A 41 -5.94 -3.42 13.79
C THR A 41 -4.98 -2.30 13.38
N LEU A 42 -4.58 -1.44 14.33
CA LEU A 42 -3.63 -0.36 14.05
C LEU A 42 -2.29 -0.90 13.53
N ALA A 43 -1.75 -1.95 14.15
CA ALA A 43 -0.49 -2.55 13.75
C ALA A 43 -0.56 -3.14 12.34
N LEU A 44 -1.64 -3.84 12.00
CA LEU A 44 -1.84 -4.41 10.67
C LEU A 44 -2.04 -3.34 9.59
N ILE A 45 -2.83 -2.30 9.85
CA ILE A 45 -2.97 -1.15 8.94
C ILE A 45 -1.63 -0.45 8.73
N SER A 46 -0.85 -0.25 9.81
CA SER A 46 0.46 0.38 9.73
C SER A 46 1.44 -0.47 8.92
N ALA A 47 1.50 -1.78 9.18
CA ALA A 47 2.33 -2.71 8.43
C ALA A 47 1.95 -2.75 6.94
N GLY A 48 0.65 -2.82 6.63
CA GLY A 48 0.16 -2.80 5.26
C GLY A 48 0.51 -1.50 4.53
N GLY A 49 0.32 -0.34 5.18
CA GLY A 49 0.70 0.96 4.63
C GLY A 49 2.20 1.10 4.36
N LEU A 50 3.05 0.60 5.25
CA LEU A 50 4.50 0.59 5.07
C LEU A 50 4.93 -0.34 3.91
N LEU A 51 4.40 -1.55 3.85
CA LEU A 51 4.68 -2.51 2.77
C LEU A 51 4.30 -1.94 1.40
N TYR A 52 3.10 -1.36 1.29
CA TYR A 52 2.66 -0.71 0.05
C TYR A 52 3.59 0.44 -0.33
N SER A 53 3.99 1.27 0.65
CA SER A 53 4.90 2.39 0.42
C SER A 53 6.28 1.94 -0.08
N LEU A 54 6.83 0.87 0.51
CA LEU A 54 8.10 0.28 0.05
C LEU A 54 7.99 -0.28 -1.36
N GLY A 55 6.90 -0.99 -1.68
CA GLY A 55 6.63 -1.45 -3.04
C GLY A 55 6.51 -0.29 -4.04
N ALA A 56 5.83 0.79 -3.67
CA ALA A 56 5.67 1.97 -4.53
C ALA A 56 7.01 2.67 -4.79
N ILE A 57 7.90 2.74 -3.78
CA ILE A 57 9.27 3.24 -3.95
C ILE A 57 10.05 2.33 -4.90
N ALA A 58 9.93 1.01 -4.76
CA ALA A 58 10.58 0.07 -5.66
C ALA A 58 10.12 0.28 -7.12
N TYR A 59 8.81 0.43 -7.32
CA TYR A 59 8.22 0.71 -8.63
C TYR A 59 8.68 2.05 -9.23
N ALA A 60 8.71 3.11 -8.42
CA ALA A 60 9.12 4.44 -8.86
C ALA A 60 10.61 4.50 -9.23
N THR A 61 11.46 3.83 -8.46
CA THR A 61 12.91 3.79 -8.68
C THR A 61 13.35 2.74 -9.70
N SER A 62 12.42 1.89 -10.16
CA SER A 62 12.69 0.74 -11.03
C SER A 62 13.76 -0.21 -10.46
N LYS A 63 13.80 -0.34 -9.13
CA LYS A 63 14.73 -1.21 -8.37
C LYS A 63 14.00 -1.81 -7.15
N PRO A 64 14.39 -2.98 -6.63
CA PRO A 64 15.48 -3.84 -7.11
C PRO A 64 15.10 -4.63 -8.36
N ASN A 65 16.06 -5.36 -8.94
CA ASN A 65 15.83 -6.35 -10.00
C ASN A 65 16.39 -7.71 -9.56
N PRO A 66 15.71 -8.42 -8.62
CA PRO A 66 16.23 -9.64 -8.01
C PRO A 66 16.53 -10.74 -9.03
N TRP A 67 15.66 -10.89 -10.03
CA TRP A 67 15.82 -11.88 -11.11
C TRP A 67 15.52 -11.24 -12.47
N PRO A 68 16.55 -10.77 -13.20
CA PRO A 68 16.37 -10.15 -14.50
C PRO A 68 15.60 -11.04 -15.49
N GLY A 69 14.56 -10.47 -16.11
CA GLY A 69 13.71 -11.17 -17.09
C GLY A 69 12.58 -12.03 -16.49
N VAL A 70 12.54 -12.20 -15.16
CA VAL A 70 11.54 -13.04 -14.47
C VAL A 70 10.84 -12.28 -13.35
N PHE A 71 11.60 -11.62 -12.47
CA PHE A 71 11.09 -10.96 -11.27
C PHE A 71 11.90 -9.69 -10.98
N GLY A 72 11.36 -8.56 -11.43
CA GLY A 72 11.93 -7.23 -11.26
C GLY A 72 11.13 -6.36 -10.30
N TYR A 73 11.37 -5.05 -10.37
CA TYR A 73 10.74 -4.04 -9.52
C TYR A 73 9.20 -4.05 -9.59
N HIS A 74 8.64 -4.46 -10.74
CA HIS A 74 7.21 -4.52 -10.95
C HIS A 74 6.59 -5.68 -10.17
N GLU A 75 7.21 -6.85 -10.22
CA GLU A 75 6.77 -8.04 -9.48
C GLU A 75 7.00 -7.85 -7.97
N VAL A 76 8.08 -7.17 -7.57
CA VAL A 76 8.30 -6.74 -6.18
C VAL A 76 7.17 -5.84 -5.68
N PHE A 77 6.73 -4.87 -6.49
CA PHE A 77 5.59 -4.01 -6.14
C PHE A 77 4.30 -4.81 -5.99
N HIS A 78 4.01 -5.74 -6.90
CA HIS A 78 2.83 -6.61 -6.79
C HIS A 78 2.88 -7.48 -5.54
N ALA A 79 4.02 -8.12 -5.26
CA ALA A 79 4.20 -8.94 -4.07
C ALA A 79 3.97 -8.11 -2.79
N ALA A 80 4.60 -6.95 -2.68
CA ALA A 80 4.40 -6.03 -1.55
C ALA A 80 2.93 -5.60 -1.41
N THR A 81 2.25 -5.33 -2.53
CA THR A 81 0.83 -4.96 -2.55
C THR A 81 -0.07 -6.11 -2.09
N ILE A 82 0.24 -7.36 -2.46
CA ILE A 82 -0.49 -8.55 -2.01
C ILE A 82 -0.34 -8.73 -0.50
N VAL A 83 0.87 -8.62 0.04
CA VAL A 83 1.08 -8.73 1.50
C VAL A 83 0.38 -7.57 2.23
N ALA A 84 0.47 -6.35 1.72
CA ALA A 84 -0.25 -5.21 2.28
C ALA A 84 -1.77 -5.41 2.30
N ALA A 85 -2.34 -5.94 1.20
CA ALA A 85 -3.75 -6.27 1.11
C ALA A 85 -4.16 -7.36 2.11
N ALA A 86 -3.32 -8.38 2.32
CA ALA A 86 -3.54 -9.40 3.34
C ALA A 86 -3.54 -8.80 4.75
N CYS A 87 -2.61 -7.90 5.07
CA CYS A 87 -2.62 -7.17 6.35
C CYS A 87 -3.92 -6.40 6.55
N HIS A 88 -4.39 -5.65 5.53
CA HIS A 88 -5.64 -4.90 5.62
C HIS A 88 -6.88 -5.80 5.73
N TYR A 89 -6.91 -6.91 5.00
CA TYR A 89 -8.00 -7.89 5.10
C TYR A 89 -8.10 -8.46 6.52
N ILE A 90 -6.97 -8.85 7.10
CA ILE A 90 -6.91 -9.36 8.48
C ILE A 90 -7.28 -8.24 9.45
N ALA A 91 -6.83 -7.00 9.23
CA ALA A 91 -7.20 -5.85 10.06
C ALA A 91 -8.72 -5.63 10.09
N VAL A 92 -9.39 -5.74 8.94
CA VAL A 92 -10.86 -5.64 8.85
C VAL A 92 -11.52 -6.78 9.63
N TYR A 93 -11.01 -8.01 9.52
CA TYR A 93 -11.51 -9.13 10.33
C TYR A 93 -11.42 -8.82 11.83
N PHE A 94 -10.28 -8.33 12.31
CA PHE A 94 -10.13 -7.95 13.72
C PHE A 94 -11.08 -6.80 14.10
N ALA A 95 -11.13 -5.74 13.29
CA ALA A 95 -12.00 -4.59 13.51
C ALA A 95 -13.48 -4.96 13.62
N MET A 96 -13.92 -6.01 12.91
CA MET A 96 -15.34 -6.40 12.86
C MET A 96 -15.71 -7.50 13.86
N TYR A 97 -14.80 -8.41 14.18
CA TYR A 97 -15.15 -9.67 14.86
C TYR A 97 -14.31 -9.98 16.09
N ALA A 98 -13.19 -9.29 16.32
CA ALA A 98 -12.24 -9.64 17.37
C ALA A 98 -11.73 -8.43 18.18
N ASN A 99 -12.48 -7.32 18.16
CA ASN A 99 -12.34 -6.20 19.09
C ASN A 99 -13.57 -6.06 19.97
#